data_AF-A0A7S1DHP2-F1
#
_entry.id   AF-A0A7S1DHP2-F1
#
_cell.length_a   1.000
_cell.length_b   1.000
_cell.length_c   1.000
_cell.angle_alpha   90.00
_cell.angle_beta   90.00
_cell.angle_gamma   90.00
#
_symmetry.space_group_name_H-M   'P 1'
#
loop_
_entity.id
_entity.type
_entity.pdbx_description
1 polymer ?
#
loop_
_entity_poly.entity_id
_entity_poly.type
_entity_poly.pdbx_seq_one_letter_code
_entity_poly.pdbx_strand_id
1 'polypeptide(L)'
;VMRLFGGRVVLGPPGTPLGRPEVESNIHRTRKCFDLQLPGALGSGPKDPLRQIADCPTEKLVHFNHYEQGLYCQLANENVSDSASAGYLDSFTRMKELLARGTFEPNYLPEHQREGYHFCAPKRLPVKCEITTSGRLPFILISPVDRRYSSKWLKANPPDGVREYWILQDYDDLRTAIICNDDMAYVDTLRCEGDWGRVPFDHRIQQIISRRKQAARFKTQAKEISVYQMLQFLADDAKTDWSIGQDFCYFMSYLKRMVTPEELAAAQIEYGSEEAPLVYNDGYVPPTPMRAPATRDPSTGPAMPA
;
A
#
# COMPACT_ATOMS: atom_id res chain seq x y z
N VAL A 1 -24.30 16.73 -6.93
CA VAL A 1 -22.84 16.71 -7.22
C VAL A 1 -22.14 16.28 -5.94
N MET A 2 -21.63 15.05 -5.90
CA MET A 2 -20.86 14.58 -4.76
C MET A 2 -19.48 15.25 -4.80
N ARG A 3 -19.08 15.88 -3.69
CA ARG A 3 -17.74 16.44 -3.53
C ARG A 3 -16.95 15.48 -2.65
N LEU A 4 -15.92 14.85 -3.19
CA LEU A 4 -14.99 14.00 -2.45
C LEU A 4 -13.64 14.73 -2.44
N PHE A 5 -13.12 15.06 -1.25
CA PHE A 5 -11.82 15.74 -1.08
C PHE A 5 -11.69 17.04 -1.89
N GLY A 6 -12.78 17.82 -1.96
CA GLY A 6 -12.82 19.05 -2.77
C GLY A 6 -12.98 18.84 -4.29
N GLY A 7 -12.85 17.60 -4.78
CA GLY A 7 -13.09 17.23 -6.16
C GLY A 7 -14.57 17.10 -6.49
N ARG A 8 -15.00 17.70 -7.60
CA ARG A 8 -16.36 17.51 -8.15
C ARG A 8 -16.39 16.19 -8.91
N VAL A 9 -17.11 15.20 -8.38
CA VAL A 9 -17.35 13.95 -9.12
C VAL A 9 -18.48 14.19 -10.12
N VAL A 10 -18.14 14.11 -11.40
CA VAL A 10 -19.12 14.14 -12.50
C VAL A 10 -19.39 12.70 -12.91
N LEU A 11 -20.42 12.11 -12.31
CA LEU A 11 -20.96 10.82 -12.73
C LEU A 11 -21.96 11.10 -13.86
N GLY A 12 -21.57 10.78 -15.09
CA GLY A 12 -22.38 10.96 -16.30
C GLY A 12 -21.87 10.04 -17.40
N PRO A 13 -22.53 9.99 -18.58
CA PRO A 13 -21.95 9.33 -19.74
C PRO A 13 -20.54 9.90 -19.94
N PRO A 14 -19.52 9.05 -20.17
CA PRO A 14 -18.14 9.48 -20.28
C PRO A 14 -18.09 10.64 -21.28
N GLY A 15 -17.73 11.83 -20.79
CA GLY A 15 -17.56 12.99 -21.67
C GLY A 15 -16.56 12.59 -22.75
N THR A 16 -16.86 12.93 -24.00
CA THR A 16 -15.90 12.72 -25.08
C THR A 16 -14.70 13.61 -24.75
N PRO A 17 -13.51 13.04 -24.47
CA PRO A 17 -12.38 13.85 -24.09
C PRO A 17 -12.07 14.82 -25.23
N LEU A 18 -11.92 16.10 -24.90
CA LEU A 18 -11.63 17.17 -25.88
C LEU A 18 -10.28 16.96 -26.59
N GLY A 19 -9.45 16.04 -26.10
CA GLY A 19 -8.32 15.46 -26.83
C GLY A 19 -8.25 13.95 -26.58
N ARG A 20 -8.44 13.15 -27.65
CA ARG A 20 -8.19 11.70 -27.67
C ARG A 20 -7.32 11.33 -28.87
N PRO A 21 -6.00 11.61 -28.81
CA PRO A 21 -5.04 10.68 -29.42
C PRO A 21 -3.67 10.54 -28.72
N GLU A 22 -3.06 11.60 -28.13
CA GLU A 22 -1.64 11.56 -27.73
C GLU A 22 -1.37 10.64 -26.54
N VAL A 23 -2.16 10.74 -25.46
CA VAL A 23 -1.94 9.93 -24.24
C VAL A 23 -2.17 8.44 -24.50
N GLU A 24 -3.27 8.08 -25.18
CA GLU A 24 -3.55 6.69 -25.56
C GLU A 24 -2.50 6.15 -26.54
N SER A 25 -2.02 6.99 -27.48
CA SER A 25 -0.91 6.64 -28.38
C SER A 25 0.39 6.42 -27.63
N ASN A 26 0.69 7.23 -26.61
CA ASN A 26 1.89 7.09 -25.78
C ASN A 26 1.85 5.81 -24.94
N ILE A 27 0.71 5.50 -24.31
CA ILE A 27 0.53 4.22 -23.60
C ILE A 27 0.72 3.04 -24.55
N HIS A 28 0.11 3.12 -25.75
CA HIS A 28 0.30 2.09 -26.78
C HIS A 28 1.76 1.97 -27.24
N ARG A 29 2.45 3.11 -27.39
CA ARG A 29 3.85 3.19 -27.79
C ARG A 29 4.76 2.58 -26.74
N THR A 30 4.56 2.91 -25.46
CA THR A 30 5.30 2.34 -24.33
C THR A 30 5.15 0.82 -24.33
N ARG A 31 3.92 0.32 -24.49
CA ARG A 31 3.70 -1.12 -24.64
C ARG A 31 4.47 -1.74 -25.81
N LYS A 32 4.46 -1.10 -26.99
CA LYS A 32 5.09 -1.65 -28.21
C LYS A 32 6.62 -1.58 -28.18
N CYS A 33 7.16 -0.48 -27.67
CA CYS A 33 8.58 -0.14 -27.72
C CYS A 33 9.35 -0.58 -26.47
N PHE A 34 8.66 -0.80 -25.35
CA PHE A 34 9.24 -1.30 -24.11
C PHE A 34 8.71 -2.71 -23.79
N ASP A 35 7.45 -2.86 -23.38
CA ASP A 35 6.92 -4.13 -22.85
C ASP A 35 7.08 -5.31 -23.83
N LEU A 36 6.69 -5.10 -25.10
CA LEU A 36 6.74 -6.16 -26.12
C LEU A 36 8.14 -6.46 -26.65
N GLN A 37 9.15 -5.66 -26.29
CA GLN A 37 10.55 -5.94 -26.63
C GLN A 37 11.23 -6.84 -25.58
N LEU A 38 10.57 -7.09 -24.45
CA LEU A 38 11.15 -7.88 -23.38
C LEU A 38 11.10 -9.39 -23.69
N PRO A 39 12.14 -10.15 -23.32
CA PRO A 39 12.11 -11.60 -23.35
C PRO A 39 10.88 -12.15 -22.62
N GLY A 40 10.16 -13.08 -23.27
CA GLY A 40 8.95 -13.69 -22.70
C GLY A 40 7.65 -12.92 -22.94
N ALA A 41 7.67 -11.80 -23.67
CA ALA A 41 6.47 -11.06 -24.01
C ALA A 41 5.52 -11.86 -24.93
N LEU A 42 4.28 -12.06 -24.49
CA LEU A 42 3.27 -12.87 -25.20
C LEU A 42 2.44 -12.10 -26.24
N GLY A 43 2.73 -10.82 -26.47
CA GLY A 43 1.99 -10.01 -27.44
C GLY A 43 0.60 -9.57 -26.98
N SER A 44 -0.30 -9.37 -27.95
CA SER A 44 -1.63 -8.78 -27.79
C SER A 44 -2.79 -9.75 -27.79
N GLY A 45 -2.56 -11.01 -28.16
CA GLY A 45 -3.60 -12.02 -28.21
C GLY A 45 -3.07 -13.45 -28.26
N PRO A 46 -3.94 -14.45 -28.21
CA PRO A 46 -3.57 -15.87 -28.18
C PRO A 46 -2.88 -16.36 -29.46
N LYS A 47 -3.06 -15.66 -30.59
CA LYS A 47 -2.45 -15.99 -31.90
C LYS A 47 -1.27 -15.08 -32.27
N ASP A 48 -0.79 -14.26 -31.34
CA ASP A 48 0.28 -13.31 -31.61
C ASP A 48 1.59 -14.06 -31.89
N PRO A 49 2.30 -13.77 -33.00
CA PRO A 49 3.54 -14.46 -33.36
C PRO A 49 4.63 -14.34 -32.28
N LEU A 50 4.58 -13.29 -31.46
CA LEU A 50 5.51 -13.15 -30.32
C LEU A 50 5.42 -14.34 -29.37
N ARG A 51 4.26 -15.01 -29.24
CA ARG A 51 4.11 -16.20 -28.38
C ARG A 51 4.97 -17.38 -28.81
N GLN A 52 5.27 -17.52 -30.10
CA GLN A 52 6.11 -18.60 -30.61
C GLN A 52 7.59 -18.38 -30.28
N ILE A 53 7.98 -17.12 -30.06
CA ILE A 53 9.35 -16.68 -29.78
C ILE A 53 9.52 -16.41 -28.26
N ALA A 54 8.42 -16.24 -27.53
CA ALA A 54 8.38 -15.97 -26.10
C ALA A 54 8.76 -17.17 -25.22
N ASP A 55 8.90 -18.37 -25.80
CA ASP A 55 9.43 -19.53 -25.09
C ASP A 55 10.93 -19.31 -24.83
N CYS A 56 11.21 -18.73 -23.67
CA CYS A 56 12.56 -18.41 -23.24
C CYS A 56 12.81 -18.98 -21.85
N PRO A 57 14.03 -19.50 -21.61
CA PRO A 57 14.38 -20.05 -20.32
C PRO A 57 14.39 -18.95 -19.26
N THR A 58 14.05 -19.31 -18.01
CA THR A 58 13.83 -18.37 -16.89
C THR A 58 15.00 -17.42 -16.67
N GLU A 59 16.24 -17.87 -16.91
CA GLU A 59 17.47 -17.07 -16.75
C GLU A 59 17.58 -15.91 -17.74
N LYS A 60 16.81 -15.94 -18.83
CA LYS A 60 16.75 -14.86 -19.83
C LYS A 60 15.58 -13.90 -19.58
N LEU A 61 14.69 -14.21 -18.64
CA LEU A 61 13.58 -13.33 -18.28
C LEU A 61 14.09 -12.11 -17.51
N VAL A 62 13.36 -11.00 -17.66
CA VAL A 62 13.67 -9.77 -16.95
C VAL A 62 13.04 -9.83 -15.56
N HIS A 63 13.85 -9.56 -14.54
CA HIS A 63 13.36 -9.45 -13.17
C HIS A 63 12.33 -8.32 -13.08
N PHE A 64 11.20 -8.57 -12.40
CA PHE A 64 10.09 -7.62 -12.34
C PHE A 64 10.51 -6.22 -11.86
N ASN A 65 11.46 -6.15 -10.93
CA ASN A 65 11.97 -4.88 -10.42
C ASN A 65 12.67 -4.03 -11.49
N HIS A 66 13.37 -4.65 -12.45
CA HIS A 66 13.97 -3.93 -13.58
C HIS A 66 12.92 -3.47 -14.58
N TYR A 67 11.86 -4.27 -14.76
CA TYR A 67 10.71 -3.86 -15.57
C TYR A 67 10.02 -2.63 -14.97
N GLU A 68 9.76 -2.64 -13.66
CA GLU A 68 9.16 -1.52 -12.94
C GLU A 68 10.02 -0.25 -13.06
N GLN A 69 11.33 -0.38 -12.87
CA GLN A 69 12.27 0.74 -13.02
C GLN A 69 12.26 1.30 -14.45
N GLY A 70 12.28 0.45 -15.47
CA GLY A 70 12.20 0.90 -16.87
C GLY A 70 10.90 1.65 -17.17
N LEU A 71 9.79 1.20 -16.60
CA LEU A 71 8.49 1.87 -16.71
C LEU A 71 8.51 3.24 -16.01
N TYR A 72 9.09 3.36 -14.81
CA TYR A 72 9.27 4.66 -14.16
C TYR A 72 10.11 5.62 -14.99
N CYS A 73 11.23 5.15 -15.54
CA CYS A 73 12.08 5.96 -16.42
C CYS A 73 11.32 6.43 -17.67
N GLN A 74 10.54 5.56 -18.29
CA GLN A 74 9.74 5.90 -19.46
C GLN A 74 8.70 6.98 -19.12
N LEU A 75 7.95 6.83 -18.02
CA LEU A 75 6.97 7.83 -17.57
C LEU A 75 7.63 9.16 -17.19
N ALA A 76 8.79 9.12 -16.53
CA ALA A 76 9.55 10.32 -16.21
C ALA A 76 10.00 11.06 -17.48
N ASN A 77 10.49 10.33 -18.49
CA ASN A 77 10.87 10.87 -19.79
C ASN A 77 9.66 11.46 -20.53
N GLU A 78 8.50 10.81 -20.49
CA GLU A 78 7.28 11.34 -21.09
C GLU A 78 6.85 12.67 -20.45
N ASN A 79 6.97 12.81 -19.12
CA ASN A 79 6.60 14.05 -18.44
C ASN A 79 7.48 15.26 -18.82
N VAL A 80 8.75 15.01 -19.18
CA VAL A 80 9.70 16.05 -19.63
C VAL A 80 9.78 16.18 -21.15
N SER A 81 8.97 15.43 -21.89
CA SER A 81 8.93 15.51 -23.36
C SER A 81 7.92 16.58 -23.80
N ASP A 82 8.26 17.27 -24.88
CA ASP A 82 7.37 18.25 -25.49
C ASP A 82 6.11 17.57 -26.03
N SER A 83 4.95 18.19 -25.80
CA SER A 83 3.67 17.71 -26.34
C SER A 83 2.91 18.84 -27.02
N ALA A 84 2.18 18.53 -28.10
CA ALA A 84 1.38 19.54 -28.80
C ALA A 84 0.26 20.08 -27.89
N SER A 85 -0.28 19.21 -27.02
CA SER A 85 -1.28 19.58 -26.01
C SER A 85 -0.78 20.56 -24.94
N ALA A 86 0.53 20.60 -24.67
CA ALA A 86 1.17 21.60 -23.80
C ALA A 86 1.70 22.83 -24.55
N GLY A 87 1.45 22.94 -25.86
CA GLY A 87 1.96 24.03 -26.70
C GLY A 87 3.42 23.85 -27.11
N TYR A 88 3.86 22.60 -27.30
CA TYR A 88 5.25 22.22 -27.59
C TYR A 88 6.24 22.59 -26.49
N LEU A 89 5.76 22.53 -25.25
CA LEU A 89 6.58 22.57 -24.03
C LEU A 89 6.44 21.24 -23.31
N ASP A 90 7.37 20.93 -22.42
CA ASP A 90 7.19 19.85 -21.47
C ASP A 90 6.08 20.15 -20.46
N SER A 91 5.48 19.09 -19.91
CA SER A 91 4.30 19.21 -19.06
C SER A 91 4.58 19.99 -17.77
N PHE A 92 5.78 19.87 -17.21
CA PHE A 92 6.15 20.57 -15.98
C PHE A 92 6.39 22.06 -16.22
N THR A 93 7.09 22.43 -17.29
CA THR A 93 7.29 23.83 -17.68
C THR A 93 5.97 24.50 -17.99
N ARG A 94 5.09 23.84 -18.76
CA ARG A 94 3.76 24.36 -19.04
C ARG A 94 2.96 24.57 -17.76
N MET A 95 2.98 23.62 -16.84
CA MET A 95 2.29 23.72 -15.55
C MET A 95 2.84 24.90 -14.71
N LYS A 96 4.16 25.05 -14.66
CA LYS A 96 4.84 26.16 -13.97
C LYS A 96 4.43 27.52 -14.55
N GLU A 97 4.34 27.65 -15.87
CA GLU A 97 3.88 28.89 -16.52
C GLU A 97 2.42 29.19 -16.20
N LEU A 98 1.54 28.18 -16.25
CA LEU A 98 0.12 28.35 -15.94
C LEU A 98 -0.09 28.77 -14.49
N LEU A 99 0.71 28.23 -13.56
CA LEU A 99 0.77 28.67 -12.17
C LEU A 99 1.23 30.13 -12.06
N ALA A 100 2.35 30.48 -12.72
CA ALA A 100 2.89 31.84 -12.68
C ALA A 100 1.93 32.89 -13.27
N ARG A 101 1.13 32.51 -14.26
CA ARG A 101 0.08 33.35 -14.87
C ARG A 101 -1.21 33.40 -14.05
N GLY A 102 -1.33 32.61 -12.98
CA GLY A 102 -2.56 32.52 -12.17
C GLY A 102 -3.73 31.87 -12.92
N THR A 103 -3.46 31.04 -13.93
CA THR A 103 -4.53 30.35 -14.70
C THR A 103 -5.21 29.26 -13.88
N PHE A 104 -4.48 28.69 -12.92
CA PHE A 104 -5.04 27.84 -11.88
C PHE A 104 -4.28 28.04 -10.57
N GLU A 105 -4.95 27.77 -9.46
CA GLU A 105 -4.38 27.77 -8.12
C GLU A 105 -4.54 26.37 -7.52
N PRO A 106 -3.46 25.70 -7.09
CA PRO A 106 -3.57 24.41 -6.46
C PRO A 106 -4.27 24.54 -5.11
N ASN A 107 -5.41 23.87 -4.97
CA ASN A 107 -6.05 23.72 -3.68
C ASN A 107 -5.45 22.51 -2.96
N TYR A 108 -4.48 22.75 -2.10
CA TYR A 108 -3.83 21.69 -1.32
C TYR A 108 -4.71 21.28 -0.13
N LEU A 109 -4.83 19.98 0.09
CA LEU A 109 -5.37 19.47 1.35
C LEU A 109 -4.49 19.94 2.52
N PRO A 110 -5.05 20.30 3.68
CA PRO A 110 -4.28 20.50 4.90
C PRO A 110 -3.44 19.25 5.22
N GLU A 111 -2.25 19.42 5.77
CA GLU A 111 -1.30 18.32 6.00
C GLU A 111 -1.91 17.15 6.79
N HIS A 112 -2.65 17.46 7.86
CA HIS A 112 -3.34 16.47 8.69
C HIS A 112 -4.44 15.68 7.94
N GLN A 113 -4.87 16.11 6.75
CA GLN A 113 -5.86 15.41 5.92
C GLN A 113 -5.22 14.65 4.75
N ARG A 114 -3.90 14.70 4.61
CA ARG A 114 -3.16 13.99 3.55
C ARG A 114 -2.81 12.56 3.93
N GLU A 115 -3.12 12.13 5.15
CA GLU A 115 -2.84 10.78 5.61
C GLU A 115 -3.75 9.75 4.92
N GLY A 116 -3.22 8.55 4.66
CA GLY A 116 -3.91 7.46 3.97
C GLY A 116 -5.28 7.10 4.57
N TYR A 117 -5.41 7.26 5.89
CA TYR A 117 -6.64 7.02 6.65
C TYR A 117 -7.85 7.79 6.10
N HIS A 118 -7.64 9.01 5.59
CA HIS A 118 -8.72 9.89 5.15
C HIS A 118 -9.26 9.53 3.77
N PHE A 119 -8.53 8.76 2.97
CA PHE A 119 -8.96 8.38 1.62
C PHE A 119 -9.83 7.13 1.58
N CYS A 120 -10.06 6.51 2.74
CA CYS A 120 -10.85 5.29 2.87
C CYS A 120 -12.20 5.59 3.53
N ALA A 121 -13.23 4.83 3.15
CA ALA A 121 -14.55 4.99 3.74
C ALA A 121 -14.52 4.63 5.26
N PRO A 122 -14.96 5.53 6.15
CA PRO A 122 -15.00 5.24 7.58
C PRO A 122 -15.96 4.10 7.89
N LYS A 123 -15.60 3.27 8.87
CA LYS A 123 -16.45 2.18 9.35
C LYS A 123 -16.83 2.41 10.80
N ARG A 124 -18.11 2.30 11.12
CA ARG A 124 -18.60 2.35 12.51
C ARG A 124 -18.44 0.96 13.12
N LEU A 125 -17.65 0.85 14.19
CA LEU A 125 -17.34 -0.44 14.84
C LEU A 125 -17.50 -0.36 16.36
N PRO A 126 -18.03 -1.40 17.01
CA PRO A 126 -18.19 -1.44 18.46
C PRO A 126 -16.88 -1.74 19.18
N VAL A 127 -16.70 -1.13 20.35
CA VAL A 127 -15.67 -1.51 21.32
C VAL A 127 -16.09 -2.80 22.01
N LYS A 128 -15.19 -3.77 22.03
CA LYS A 128 -15.35 -5.03 22.76
C LYS A 128 -14.52 -4.99 24.03
N CYS A 129 -15.11 -5.47 25.11
CA CYS A 129 -14.46 -5.67 26.40
C CYS A 129 -14.76 -7.10 26.86
N GLU A 130 -13.73 -7.87 27.18
CA GLU A 130 -13.87 -9.27 27.63
C GLU A 130 -13.22 -9.44 29.01
N ILE A 131 -13.42 -8.46 29.90
CA ILE A 131 -12.77 -8.41 31.22
C ILE A 131 -13.18 -9.63 32.07
N THR A 132 -14.46 -10.00 32.06
CA THR A 132 -14.99 -11.09 32.88
C THR A 132 -14.66 -12.48 32.37
N THR A 133 -14.50 -12.66 31.05
CA THR A 133 -14.28 -13.98 30.44
C THR A 133 -12.80 -14.27 30.22
N SER A 134 -12.05 -13.31 29.69
CA SER A 134 -10.65 -13.50 29.28
C SER A 134 -9.68 -12.52 29.95
N GLY A 135 -10.17 -11.67 30.87
CA GLY A 135 -9.36 -10.61 31.50
C GLY A 135 -8.93 -9.51 30.51
N ARG A 136 -9.49 -9.50 29.31
CA ARG A 136 -8.97 -8.66 28.22
C ARG A 136 -9.55 -7.25 28.28
N LEU A 137 -8.61 -6.29 28.27
CA LEU A 137 -8.87 -4.85 28.20
C LEU A 137 -9.54 -4.45 26.87
N PRO A 138 -10.18 -3.28 26.81
CA PRO A 138 -10.93 -2.82 25.63
C PRO A 138 -10.16 -2.88 24.30
N PHE A 139 -10.82 -3.37 23.24
CA PHE A 139 -10.28 -3.45 21.87
C PHE A 139 -11.39 -3.33 20.82
N ILE A 140 -11.01 -3.04 19.57
CA ILE A 140 -11.90 -3.03 18.41
C ILE A 140 -11.48 -4.13 17.45
N LEU A 141 -12.45 -4.86 16.90
CA LEU A 141 -12.20 -5.83 15.83
C LEU A 141 -12.40 -5.16 14.48
N ILE A 142 -11.34 -5.08 13.68
CA ILE A 142 -11.41 -4.52 12.33
C ILE A 142 -11.41 -5.66 11.30
N SER A 143 -12.49 -5.69 10.51
CA SER A 143 -12.77 -6.60 9.38
C SER A 143 -11.85 -6.28 8.19
N PRO A 144 -11.40 -7.29 7.38
CA PRO A 144 -12.04 -8.59 7.13
C PRO A 144 -11.54 -9.81 7.94
N VAL A 145 -10.44 -9.72 8.67
CA VAL A 145 -9.85 -10.87 9.38
C VAL A 145 -10.08 -10.80 10.90
N ASP A 146 -10.93 -9.87 11.34
CA ASP A 146 -11.22 -9.57 12.75
C ASP A 146 -9.94 -9.43 13.58
N ARG A 147 -9.05 -8.54 13.12
CA ARG A 147 -7.83 -8.20 13.86
C ARG A 147 -8.17 -7.27 15.00
N ARG A 148 -7.49 -7.46 16.14
CA ARG A 148 -7.69 -6.68 17.35
C ARG A 148 -6.85 -5.41 17.28
N TYR A 149 -7.48 -4.28 17.51
CA TYR A 149 -6.84 -2.99 17.60
C TYR A 149 -7.14 -2.38 18.95
N SER A 150 -6.11 -1.82 19.58
CA SER A 150 -6.26 -1.14 20.87
C SER A 150 -5.21 -0.05 21.02
N SER A 151 -5.40 0.83 22.00
CA SER A 151 -4.48 1.90 22.35
C SER A 151 -4.40 2.08 23.86
N LYS A 152 -3.42 2.83 24.34
CA LYS A 152 -3.32 3.14 25.78
C LYS A 152 -4.55 3.92 26.27
N TRP A 153 -5.03 4.88 25.48
CA TRP A 153 -6.22 5.66 25.80
C TRP A 153 -7.46 4.76 25.87
N LEU A 154 -7.67 3.87 24.90
CA LEU A 154 -8.83 2.99 24.86
C LEU A 154 -8.85 2.04 26.07
N LYS A 155 -7.67 1.56 26.49
CA LYS A 155 -7.52 0.71 27.68
C LYS A 155 -7.76 1.46 28.98
N ALA A 156 -7.38 2.74 29.05
CA ALA A 156 -7.60 3.60 30.21
C ALA A 156 -9.05 4.14 30.30
N ASN A 157 -9.76 4.19 29.18
CA ASN A 157 -11.13 4.70 29.07
C ASN A 157 -12.08 3.60 28.55
N PRO A 158 -12.30 2.52 29.32
CA PRO A 158 -13.28 1.51 28.95
C PRO A 158 -14.68 2.17 28.87
N PRO A 159 -15.43 1.96 27.78
CA PRO A 159 -16.78 2.50 27.68
C PRO A 159 -17.73 1.81 28.65
N ASP A 160 -18.62 2.60 29.26
CA ASP A 160 -19.74 2.08 30.03
C ASP A 160 -20.80 1.51 29.07
N GLY A 161 -20.69 0.22 28.75
CA GLY A 161 -21.61 -0.50 27.87
C GLY A 161 -21.17 -0.55 26.40
N VAL A 162 -22.13 -0.67 25.48
CA VAL A 162 -21.86 -0.78 24.04
C VAL A 162 -21.64 0.61 23.47
N ARG A 163 -20.37 0.96 23.21
CA ARG A 163 -20.00 2.18 22.50
C ARG A 163 -19.38 1.84 21.15
N GLU A 164 -19.78 2.58 20.14
CA GLU A 164 -19.21 2.48 18.80
C GLU A 164 -18.41 3.73 18.48
N TYR A 165 -17.41 3.57 17.63
CA TYR A 165 -16.62 4.68 17.11
C TYR A 165 -16.47 4.56 15.60
N TRP A 166 -16.19 5.68 14.96
CA TRP A 166 -15.80 5.70 13.57
C TRP A 166 -14.32 5.35 13.45
N ILE A 167 -14.02 4.42 12.55
CA ILE A 167 -12.67 3.91 12.33
C ILE A 167 -12.24 4.30 10.92
N LEU A 168 -11.12 5.01 10.85
CA LEU A 168 -10.42 5.30 9.60
C LEU A 168 -9.19 4.38 9.51
N GLN A 169 -9.04 3.72 8.39
CA GLN A 169 -8.00 2.73 8.18
C GLN A 169 -7.26 3.01 6.88
N ASP A 170 -5.94 2.92 6.93
CA ASP A 170 -5.10 2.93 5.75
C ASP A 170 -4.98 1.48 5.25
N TYR A 171 -5.41 1.23 4.01
CA TYR A 171 -5.35 -0.11 3.44
C TYR A 171 -3.95 -0.49 2.94
N ASP A 172 -3.05 0.49 2.77
CA ASP A 172 -1.65 0.27 2.44
C ASP A 172 -0.80 -0.02 3.70
N ASP A 173 -1.22 0.41 4.90
CA ASP A 173 -0.59 0.03 6.17
C ASP A 173 -1.62 -0.19 7.28
N LEU A 174 -1.92 -1.47 7.54
CA LEU A 174 -2.93 -1.88 8.50
C LEU A 174 -2.40 -2.00 9.93
N ARG A 175 -1.15 -1.62 10.22
CA ARG A 175 -0.63 -1.68 11.60
C ARG A 175 -1.39 -0.76 12.55
N THR A 176 -1.92 0.33 12.03
CA THR A 176 -2.61 1.37 12.80
C THR A 176 -3.94 1.75 12.17
N ALA A 177 -4.83 2.30 12.98
CA ALA A 177 -6.11 2.85 12.55
C ALA A 177 -6.45 4.04 13.45
N ILE A 178 -7.15 5.03 12.92
CA ILE A 178 -7.61 6.18 13.70
C ILE A 178 -9.01 5.90 14.24
N ILE A 179 -9.22 6.18 15.53
CA ILE A 179 -10.54 6.16 16.15
C ILE A 179 -11.08 7.60 16.26
N CYS A 180 -12.32 7.79 15.83
CA CYS A 180 -13.03 9.07 15.83
C CYS A 180 -14.37 8.95 16.58
N ASN A 181 -14.80 10.04 17.21
CA ASN A 181 -16.11 10.15 17.85
C ASN A 181 -17.24 10.30 16.82
N ASP A 182 -18.50 10.41 17.27
CA ASP A 182 -19.67 10.54 16.39
C ASP A 182 -19.62 11.75 15.43
N ASP A 183 -18.91 12.81 15.81
CA ASP A 183 -18.70 14.02 15.00
C ASP A 183 -17.50 13.90 14.04
N MET A 184 -16.94 12.70 13.87
CA MET A 184 -15.72 12.42 13.09
C MET A 184 -14.46 13.15 13.61
N ALA A 185 -14.49 13.66 14.85
CA ALA A 185 -13.32 14.24 15.48
C ALA A 185 -12.37 13.14 15.96
N TYR A 186 -11.07 13.39 15.79
CA TYR A 186 -10.00 12.50 16.25
C TYR A 186 -10.10 12.22 17.76
N VAL A 187 -9.97 10.95 18.14
CA VAL A 187 -9.92 10.52 19.54
C VAL A 187 -8.55 9.97 19.89
N ASP A 188 -8.07 8.97 19.15
CA ASP A 188 -6.74 8.37 19.35
C ASP A 188 -6.28 7.56 18.11
N THR A 189 -5.07 7.01 18.16
CA THR A 189 -4.55 6.05 17.19
C THR A 189 -4.49 4.66 17.78
N LEU A 190 -5.26 3.73 17.21
CA LEU A 190 -5.24 2.32 17.56
C LEU A 190 -4.09 1.60 16.87
N ARG A 191 -3.46 0.66 17.57
CA ARG A 191 -2.45 -0.24 17.02
C ARG A 191 -2.98 -1.66 16.98
N CYS A 192 -2.69 -2.39 15.91
CA CYS A 192 -2.98 -3.81 15.83
C CYS A 192 -2.23 -4.54 16.95
N GLU A 193 -2.90 -5.44 17.66
CA GLU A 193 -2.27 -6.22 18.73
C GLU A 193 -1.53 -7.44 18.16
N GLY A 194 -0.57 -7.96 18.94
CA GLY A 194 0.26 -9.11 18.58
C GLY A 194 1.32 -8.77 17.53
N ASP A 195 1.86 -9.81 16.88
CA ASP A 195 2.95 -9.70 15.90
C ASP A 195 2.58 -8.84 14.68
N TRP A 196 1.28 -8.78 14.37
CA TRP A 196 0.74 -7.98 13.29
C TRP A 196 0.96 -6.48 13.50
N GLY A 197 0.90 -5.97 14.73
CA GLY A 197 1.21 -4.56 15.00
C GLY A 197 2.68 -4.19 14.88
N ARG A 198 3.58 -5.16 14.68
CA ARG A 198 5.02 -4.96 14.64
C ARG A 198 5.56 -4.89 13.21
N VAL A 199 5.00 -5.71 12.33
CA VAL A 199 5.41 -5.81 10.91
C VAL A 199 4.41 -5.06 10.04
N PRO A 200 4.82 -4.26 9.04
CA PRO A 200 3.86 -3.67 8.12
C PRO A 200 3.20 -4.75 7.29
N PHE A 201 1.91 -4.57 7.03
CA PHE A 201 1.12 -5.43 6.15
C PHE A 201 -0.07 -4.63 5.61
N ASP A 202 -0.50 -4.97 4.41
CA ASP A 202 -1.63 -4.33 3.74
C ASP A 202 -2.82 -5.28 3.62
N HIS A 203 -3.89 -4.78 3.02
CA HIS A 203 -5.11 -5.55 2.79
C HIS A 203 -4.87 -6.77 1.91
N ARG A 204 -3.99 -6.68 0.90
CA ARG A 204 -3.74 -7.79 -0.01
C ARG A 204 -2.97 -8.92 0.69
N ILE A 205 -1.99 -8.61 1.52
CA ILE A 205 -1.32 -9.58 2.41
C ILE A 205 -2.36 -10.25 3.31
N GLN A 206 -3.31 -9.49 3.89
CA GLN A 206 -4.38 -10.08 4.69
C GLN A 206 -5.25 -11.07 3.88
N GLN A 207 -5.59 -10.72 2.63
CA GLN A 207 -6.37 -11.59 1.74
C GLN A 207 -5.60 -12.85 1.34
N ILE A 208 -4.31 -12.74 1.03
CA ILE A 208 -3.42 -13.88 0.75
C ILE A 208 -3.45 -14.83 1.95
N ILE A 209 -3.22 -14.30 3.15
CA ILE A 209 -3.17 -15.10 4.37
C ILE A 209 -4.51 -15.76 4.66
N SER A 210 -5.62 -15.04 4.51
CA SER A 210 -6.97 -15.58 4.72
C SER A 210 -7.29 -16.69 3.72
N ARG A 211 -7.00 -16.50 2.43
CA ARG A 211 -7.18 -17.48 1.36
C ARG A 211 -6.38 -18.75 1.63
N ARG A 212 -5.10 -18.61 2.02
CA ARG A 212 -4.21 -19.74 2.28
C ARG A 212 -4.56 -20.49 3.58
N LYS A 213 -5.08 -19.78 4.60
CA LYS A 213 -5.68 -20.41 5.79
C LYS A 213 -6.89 -21.26 5.44
N GLN A 214 -7.81 -20.74 4.62
CA GLN A 214 -9.01 -21.48 4.19
C GLN A 214 -8.67 -22.72 3.38
N ALA A 215 -7.57 -22.70 2.63
CA ALA A 215 -7.08 -23.84 1.85
C ALA A 215 -6.44 -24.98 2.69
N ALA A 216 -6.50 -24.91 4.03
CA ALA A 216 -6.05 -25.96 4.97
C ALA A 216 -4.59 -26.43 4.82
N ARG A 217 -3.72 -25.67 4.14
CA ARG A 217 -2.28 -26.00 4.01
C ARG A 217 -1.45 -25.71 5.27
N PHE A 218 -2.01 -24.99 6.24
CA PHE A 218 -1.39 -24.80 7.54
C PHE A 218 -1.86 -25.88 8.51
N LYS A 219 -0.94 -26.75 8.94
CA LYS A 219 -1.19 -27.73 10.02
C LYS A 219 -1.45 -27.08 11.37
N THR A 220 -1.09 -25.80 11.52
CA THR A 220 -1.33 -24.97 12.71
C THR A 220 -2.69 -24.28 12.61
N GLN A 221 -3.68 -24.79 13.35
CA GLN A 221 -4.79 -23.92 13.76
C GLN A 221 -4.24 -22.87 14.71
N ALA A 222 -4.15 -21.62 14.26
CA ALA A 222 -4.05 -20.48 15.16
C ALA A 222 -4.57 -19.23 14.47
N LYS A 223 -5.37 -18.44 15.19
CA LYS A 223 -5.80 -17.10 14.79
C LYS A 223 -4.59 -16.14 14.56
N GLU A 224 -3.37 -16.59 14.79
CA GLU A 224 -2.18 -15.74 14.97
C GLU A 224 -0.95 -16.26 14.20
N ILE A 225 -1.10 -16.79 12.99
CA ILE A 225 0.06 -16.92 12.06
C ILE A 225 0.67 -15.52 11.90
N SER A 226 1.97 -15.38 12.18
CA SER A 226 2.70 -14.13 12.00
C SER A 226 2.96 -13.86 10.51
N VAL A 227 3.20 -12.59 10.18
CA VAL A 227 3.55 -12.16 8.81
C VAL A 227 4.78 -12.93 8.29
N TYR A 228 5.77 -13.18 9.15
CA TYR A 228 6.99 -13.92 8.77
C TYR A 228 6.80 -15.43 8.65
N GLN A 229 5.97 -16.05 9.47
CA GLN A 229 5.63 -17.47 9.29
C GLN A 229 4.93 -17.71 7.95
N MET A 230 4.07 -16.78 7.52
CA MET A 230 3.50 -16.82 6.17
C MET A 230 4.60 -16.62 5.12
N LEU A 231 5.48 -15.64 5.32
CA LEU A 231 6.56 -15.37 4.37
C LEU A 231 7.46 -16.59 4.16
N GLN A 232 7.81 -17.29 5.23
CA GLN A 232 8.60 -18.53 5.18
C GLN A 232 7.88 -19.61 4.38
N PHE A 233 6.61 -19.87 4.70
CA PHE A 233 5.79 -20.83 3.95
C PHE A 233 5.74 -20.50 2.46
N LEU A 234 5.57 -19.21 2.12
CA LEU A 234 5.56 -18.76 0.74
C LEU A 234 6.94 -18.96 0.08
N ALA A 235 8.04 -18.72 0.79
CA ALA A 235 9.40 -18.89 0.27
C ALA A 235 9.72 -20.35 -0.06
N ASP A 236 9.31 -21.28 0.80
CA ASP A 236 9.56 -22.71 0.65
C ASP A 236 8.77 -23.29 -0.53
N ASP A 237 7.47 -22.99 -0.61
CA ASP A 237 6.56 -23.55 -1.60
C ASP A 237 6.62 -22.82 -2.97
N ALA A 238 7.11 -21.57 -3.02
CA ALA A 238 7.18 -20.77 -4.25
C ALA A 238 7.98 -21.44 -5.38
N LYS A 239 8.94 -22.30 -5.03
CA LYS A 239 9.75 -23.06 -6.00
C LYS A 239 8.93 -24.11 -6.76
N THR A 240 7.78 -24.50 -6.22
CA THR A 240 6.98 -25.62 -6.72
C THR A 240 5.61 -25.21 -7.25
N ASP A 241 5.06 -24.08 -6.78
CA ASP A 241 3.72 -23.61 -7.14
C ASP A 241 3.78 -22.15 -7.61
N TRP A 242 3.46 -21.93 -8.89
CA TRP A 242 3.47 -20.60 -9.51
C TRP A 242 2.55 -19.60 -8.80
N SER A 243 1.37 -20.03 -8.33
CA SER A 243 0.44 -19.14 -7.63
C SER A 243 1.00 -18.71 -6.28
N ILE A 244 1.74 -19.59 -5.59
CA ILE A 244 2.44 -19.25 -4.35
C ILE A 244 3.62 -18.32 -4.64
N GLY A 245 4.35 -18.57 -5.73
CA GLY A 245 5.41 -17.67 -6.21
C GLY A 245 4.92 -16.25 -6.44
N GLN A 246 3.74 -16.07 -7.03
CA GLN A 246 3.13 -14.74 -7.20
C GLN A 246 2.81 -14.05 -5.86
N ASP A 247 2.23 -14.79 -4.90
CA ASP A 247 1.92 -14.26 -3.58
C ASP A 247 3.22 -13.90 -2.82
N PHE A 248 4.29 -14.71 -2.95
CA PHE A 248 5.61 -14.45 -2.39
C PHE A 248 6.24 -13.17 -2.96
N CYS A 249 6.27 -13.03 -4.30
CA CYS A 249 6.80 -11.85 -4.96
C CYS A 249 6.08 -10.57 -4.50
N TYR A 250 4.75 -10.62 -4.38
CA TYR A 250 3.98 -9.49 -3.87
C TYR A 250 4.39 -9.11 -2.44
N PHE A 251 4.48 -10.11 -1.57
CA PHE A 251 4.83 -9.93 -0.17
C PHE A 251 6.18 -9.23 -0.02
N MET A 252 7.16 -9.70 -0.80
CA MET A 252 8.51 -9.16 -0.84
C MET A 252 8.54 -7.73 -1.38
N SER A 253 7.91 -7.46 -2.53
CA SER A 253 7.81 -6.10 -3.08
C SER A 253 7.15 -5.12 -2.10
N TYR A 254 6.11 -5.56 -1.39
CA TYR A 254 5.47 -4.75 -0.36
C TYR A 254 6.42 -4.44 0.82
N LEU A 255 7.11 -5.45 1.35
CA LEU A 255 8.04 -5.25 2.46
C LEU A 255 9.20 -4.33 2.07
N LYS A 256 9.74 -4.46 0.85
CA LYS A 256 10.75 -3.53 0.28
C LYS A 256 10.30 -2.08 0.31
N ARG A 257 9.03 -1.83 0.02
CA ARG A 257 8.46 -0.48 -0.03
C ARG A 257 8.32 0.11 1.38
N MET A 258 8.00 -0.71 2.37
CA MET A 258 7.59 -0.26 3.70
C MET A 258 8.71 -0.27 4.75
N VAL A 259 9.76 -1.07 4.54
CA VAL A 259 10.80 -1.36 5.53
C VAL A 259 12.16 -1.33 4.88
N THR A 260 13.14 -0.73 5.54
CA THR A 260 14.54 -0.80 5.08
C THR A 260 15.06 -2.24 5.15
N PRO A 261 16.10 -2.60 4.36
CA PRO A 261 16.69 -3.94 4.43
C PRO A 261 17.17 -4.33 5.84
N GLU A 262 17.70 -3.35 6.58
CA GLU A 262 18.20 -3.53 7.95
C GLU A 262 17.07 -3.79 8.95
N GLU A 263 16.00 -2.97 8.91
CA GLU A 263 14.80 -3.17 9.74
C GLU A 263 14.12 -4.51 9.41
N LEU A 264 14.11 -4.91 8.13
CA LEU A 264 13.54 -6.20 7.71
C LEU A 264 14.38 -7.38 8.22
N ALA A 265 15.70 -7.30 8.10
CA ALA A 265 16.60 -8.33 8.60
C ALA A 265 16.50 -8.48 10.12
N ALA A 266 16.48 -7.36 10.86
CA ALA A 266 16.30 -7.37 12.31
C ALA A 266 14.97 -8.02 12.72
N ALA A 267 13.87 -7.65 12.05
CA ALA A 267 12.57 -8.22 12.31
C ALA A 267 12.47 -9.71 11.89
N GLN A 268 13.18 -10.14 10.84
CA GLN A 268 13.27 -11.55 10.48
C GLN A 268 14.09 -12.38 11.48
N ILE A 269 15.14 -11.82 12.08
CA ILE A 269 15.91 -12.52 13.12
C ILE A 269 15.11 -12.61 14.42
N GLU A 270 14.39 -11.54 14.77
CA GLU A 270 13.60 -11.48 16.01
C GLU A 270 12.32 -12.33 15.93
N TYR A 271 11.71 -12.45 14.75
CA TYR A 271 10.37 -13.03 14.57
C TYR A 271 10.26 -14.13 13.50
N GLY A 272 11.31 -14.32 12.70
CA GLY A 272 11.45 -15.39 11.73
C GLY A 272 12.30 -16.54 12.29
N SER A 273 12.04 -17.75 11.82
CA SER A 273 12.60 -18.99 12.37
C SER A 273 14.00 -19.33 11.83
N GLU A 274 14.68 -18.42 11.12
CA GLU A 274 15.93 -18.72 10.41
C GLU A 274 17.11 -17.85 10.86
N GLU A 275 18.31 -18.45 10.88
CA GLU A 275 19.59 -17.78 11.19
C GLU A 275 20.05 -16.82 10.08
N ALA A 276 19.48 -16.95 8.87
CA ALA A 276 19.79 -16.11 7.71
C ALA A 276 18.56 -15.30 7.27
N PRO A 277 18.62 -13.96 7.27
CA PRO A 277 17.50 -13.15 6.81
C PRO A 277 17.29 -13.33 5.29
N LEU A 278 16.03 -13.41 4.87
CA LEU A 278 15.60 -13.37 3.47
C LEU A 278 15.82 -11.95 2.94
N VAL A 279 17.09 -11.59 2.73
CA VAL A 279 17.52 -10.27 2.24
C VAL A 279 17.57 -10.29 0.72
N TYR A 280 17.14 -9.19 0.14
CA TYR A 280 17.22 -8.95 -1.29
C TYR A 280 18.65 -8.70 -1.72
N ASN A 281 19.16 -9.51 -2.63
CA ASN A 281 20.45 -9.29 -3.26
C ASN A 281 20.29 -9.03 -4.77
N ASP A 282 19.27 -8.22 -5.14
CA ASP A 282 18.87 -7.98 -6.53
C ASP A 282 19.12 -6.54 -7.02
N GLY A 283 19.79 -5.70 -6.22
CA GLY A 283 20.16 -4.33 -6.63
C GLY A 283 19.00 -3.35 -6.79
N TYR A 284 17.76 -3.73 -6.44
CA TYR A 284 16.60 -2.85 -6.50
C TYR A 284 16.64 -1.79 -5.38
N VAL A 285 16.61 -0.52 -5.76
CA VAL A 285 16.44 0.62 -4.85
C VAL A 285 14.98 1.06 -4.93
N PRO A 286 14.13 0.76 -3.93
CA PRO A 286 12.75 1.24 -3.92
C PRO A 286 12.74 2.78 -3.94
N PRO A 287 11.77 3.41 -4.62
CA PRO A 287 11.54 4.84 -4.45
C PRO A 287 11.28 5.09 -2.96
N THR A 288 12.13 5.91 -2.33
CA THR A 288 12.03 6.18 -0.91
C THR A 288 10.66 6.78 -0.62
N PRO A 289 9.78 6.13 0.15
CA PRO A 289 8.60 6.84 0.63
C PRO A 289 9.13 7.99 1.48
N MET A 290 8.74 9.22 1.16
CA MET A 290 8.89 10.31 2.11
C MET A 290 8.08 9.92 3.34
N ARG A 291 8.75 9.34 4.34
CA ARG A 291 8.20 9.15 5.68
C ARG A 291 7.78 10.56 6.10
N ALA A 292 6.48 10.77 6.30
CA ALA A 292 6.04 11.97 6.99
C ALA A 292 6.88 12.07 8.27
N PRO A 293 7.46 13.24 8.58
CA PRO A 293 8.27 13.38 9.78
C PRO A 293 7.45 12.89 10.96
N ALA A 294 8.07 12.07 11.80
CA ALA A 294 7.44 11.56 13.01
C ALA A 294 6.74 12.72 13.72
N THR A 295 5.43 12.60 13.91
CA THR A 295 4.65 13.51 14.74
C THR A 295 5.41 13.66 16.06
N ARG A 296 5.95 14.85 16.30
CA ARG A 296 6.55 15.18 17.59
C ARG A 296 5.47 14.94 18.64
N ASP A 297 5.80 14.12 19.63
CA ASP A 297 4.97 13.96 20.82
C ASP A 297 4.57 15.35 21.34
N PRO A 298 3.28 15.68 21.45
CA PRO A 298 2.82 16.98 21.95
C PRO A 298 3.14 17.20 23.44
N SER A 299 3.85 16.26 24.10
CA SER A 299 4.26 16.34 25.50
C SER A 299 5.58 17.08 25.74
N THR A 300 6.29 17.52 24.70
CA THR A 300 7.53 18.30 24.85
C THR A 300 7.33 19.76 24.47
N GLY A 301 6.59 20.48 25.33
CA GLY A 301 6.63 21.95 25.33
C GLY A 301 8.01 22.45 25.77
N PRO A 302 8.53 23.55 25.20
CA PRO A 302 9.79 24.13 25.65
C PRO A 302 9.63 24.65 27.07
N ALA A 303 10.53 24.25 27.97
CA ALA A 303 10.67 24.87 29.28
C ALA A 303 11.02 26.35 29.08
N MET A 304 10.15 27.24 29.54
CA MET A 304 10.43 28.67 29.59
C MET A 304 11.59 28.92 30.57
N PRO A 305 12.62 29.68 30.19
CA PRO A 305 13.66 30.09 31.12
C PRO A 305 13.10 31.09 32.14
N ALA A 306 13.58 30.97 33.38
CA ALA A 306 13.29 31.86 34.51
C ALA A 306 13.93 33.25 34.34
#